data_AF-A0AAD5GJD6-F1
#
_entry.id   AF-A0AAD5GJD6-F1
#
_cell.length_a   1.000
_cell.length_b   1.000
_cell.length_c   1.000
_cell.angle_alpha   90.00
_cell.angle_beta   90.00
_cell.angle_gamma   90.00
#
_symmetry.space_group_name_H-M   'P 1'
#
loop_
_entity.id
_entity.type
_entity.pdbx_description
1 polymer ?
#
loop_
_entity_poly.entity_id
_entity_poly.type
_entity_poly.pdbx_seq_one_letter_code
_entity_poly.pdbx_strand_id
1 'polypeptide(L)'
;VSIPCKKRSFRLYGKEGYALVDIMSGENETPPKEGQRILCRHPFNESKRAYVVPQRVEDLMKCYWPGSADKAREELPTLEQIREHCMKQLEQMRTDHMRRLNPTPYKVSVSAKLYEFIHFLWLNEAPVGEL
;
A
#
# COMPACT_ATOMS: atom_id res chain seq x y z
N VAL A 1 1.53 -7.35 15.14
CA VAL A 1 1.07 -8.42 14.23
C VAL A 1 1.56 -8.11 12.83
N SER A 2 2.24 -9.05 12.17
CA SER A 2 2.73 -8.91 10.79
C SER A 2 1.64 -9.31 9.78
N ILE A 3 1.77 -8.85 8.54
CA ILE A 3 0.88 -9.25 7.45
C ILE A 3 1.59 -10.32 6.62
N PRO A 4 1.05 -11.55 6.50
CA PRO A 4 1.70 -12.67 5.81
C PRO A 4 1.76 -12.48 4.28
N CYS A 5 2.35 -13.47 3.60
CA CYS A 5 2.48 -13.65 2.14
C CYS A 5 3.28 -12.57 1.37
N LYS A 6 3.59 -12.90 0.10
CA LYS A 6 4.12 -11.94 -0.88
C LYS A 6 3.02 -10.94 -1.26
N LYS A 7 3.37 -9.66 -1.29
CA LYS A 7 2.43 -8.55 -1.45
C LYS A 7 2.91 -7.59 -2.52
N ARG A 8 1.94 -6.88 -3.09
CA ARG A 8 2.13 -5.68 -3.90
C ARG A 8 1.54 -4.49 -3.17
N SER A 9 2.14 -3.32 -3.34
CA SER A 9 1.73 -2.10 -2.65
C SER A 9 1.45 -1.01 -3.67
N PHE A 10 0.31 -0.35 -3.52
CA PHE A 10 -0.12 0.70 -4.44
C PHE A 10 -0.49 1.96 -3.68
N ARG A 11 -0.15 3.13 -4.22
CA ARG A 11 -0.62 4.41 -3.73
C ARG A 11 -1.81 4.88 -4.55
N LEU A 12 -2.90 5.21 -3.86
CA LEU A 12 -4.14 5.68 -4.48
C LEU A 12 -4.24 7.19 -4.35
N TYR A 13 -4.38 7.89 -5.48
CA TYR A 13 -4.49 9.33 -5.51
C TYR A 13 -5.94 9.79 -5.73
N GLY A 14 -6.31 10.88 -5.06
CA GLY A 14 -7.62 11.52 -5.19
C GLY A 14 -7.71 12.48 -6.36
N LYS A 15 -8.87 13.13 -6.51
CA LYS A 15 -9.12 14.15 -7.56
C LYS A 15 -8.19 15.35 -7.46
N GLU A 16 -7.80 15.73 -6.25
CA GLU A 16 -6.91 16.85 -6.00
C GLU A 16 -5.42 16.49 -6.21
N GLY A 17 -5.12 15.27 -6.68
CA GLY A 17 -3.75 14.83 -6.94
C GLY A 17 -2.98 14.39 -5.68
N TYR A 18 -3.57 14.51 -4.49
CA TYR A 18 -2.96 14.03 -3.24
C TYR A 18 -3.09 12.52 -3.05
N ALA A 19 -2.08 11.94 -2.41
CA ALA A 19 -2.09 10.56 -1.95
C ALA A 19 -3.13 10.38 -0.83
N LEU A 20 -4.10 9.47 -1.02
CA LEU A 20 -5.19 9.24 -0.07
C LEU A 20 -4.90 8.10 0.90
N VAL A 21 -4.35 7.01 0.36
CA VAL A 21 -4.11 5.75 1.08
C VAL A 21 -3.12 4.90 0.28
N ASP A 22 -2.24 4.21 1.00
CA ASP A 22 -1.46 3.11 0.41
C ASP A 22 -2.19 1.80 0.71
N ILE A 23 -2.45 1.00 -0.32
CA ILE A 23 -3.13 -0.28 -0.24
C ILE A 23 -2.17 -1.43 -0.55
N MET A 24 -2.12 -2.42 0.33
CA MET A 24 -1.46 -3.70 0.10
C MET A 24 -2.45 -4.72 -0.45
N SER A 25 -2.03 -5.48 -1.46
CA SER A 25 -2.74 -6.65 -1.97
C SER A 25 -1.81 -7.86 -2.00
N GLY A 26 -2.38 -9.06 -2.07
CA GLY A 26 -1.63 -10.26 -2.42
C GLY A 26 -1.03 -10.16 -3.83
N GLU A 27 0.07 -10.89 -4.06
CA GLU A 27 0.79 -10.93 -5.34
C GLU A 27 -0.11 -11.24 -6.54
N ASN A 28 -0.99 -12.22 -6.39
CA ASN A 28 -1.84 -12.76 -7.46
C ASN A 28 -3.17 -12.00 -7.60
N GLU A 29 -3.38 -10.93 -6.82
CA GLU A 29 -4.57 -10.12 -6.95
C GLU A 29 -4.48 -9.16 -8.14
N THR A 30 -5.64 -8.86 -8.71
CA THR A 30 -5.74 -7.86 -9.77
C THR A 30 -5.37 -6.49 -9.21
N PRO A 31 -4.43 -5.75 -9.83
CA PRO A 31 -4.08 -4.42 -9.37
C PRO A 31 -5.29 -3.48 -9.34
N PRO A 32 -5.33 -2.51 -8.40
CA PRO A 32 -6.31 -1.43 -8.44
C PRO A 32 -6.23 -0.68 -9.78
N LYS A 33 -7.39 -0.24 -10.30
CA LYS A 33 -7.47 0.53 -11.54
C LYS A 33 -8.03 1.91 -11.31
N GLU A 34 -7.58 2.87 -12.10
CA GLU A 34 -8.11 4.23 -12.11
C GLU A 34 -9.61 4.22 -12.46
N GLY A 35 -10.38 5.07 -11.78
CA GLY A 35 -11.83 5.14 -11.93
C GLY A 35 -12.61 3.96 -11.35
N GLN A 36 -11.94 2.88 -10.92
CA GLN A 36 -12.60 1.69 -10.36
C GLN A 36 -12.66 1.78 -8.83
N ARG A 37 -13.88 1.63 -8.29
CA ARG A 37 -14.10 1.61 -6.84
C ARG A 37 -13.43 0.40 -6.20
N ILE A 38 -12.63 0.65 -5.16
CA ILE A 38 -11.96 -0.39 -4.35
C ILE A 38 -12.30 -0.22 -2.87
N LEU A 39 -12.44 -1.34 -2.15
CA LEU A 39 -12.62 -1.35 -0.70
C LEU A 39 -11.26 -1.44 -0.02
N CYS A 40 -10.92 -0.40 0.74
CA CYS A 40 -9.73 -0.34 1.58
C CYS A 40 -10.12 -0.66 3.03
N ARG A 41 -9.53 -1.71 3.61
CA ARG A 41 -9.78 -2.11 5.00
C ARG A 41 -8.55 -1.88 5.87
N HIS A 42 -8.76 -1.45 7.11
CA HIS A 42 -7.72 -1.51 8.12
C HIS A 42 -7.44 -2.99 8.46
N PRO A 43 -6.17 -3.41 8.58
CA PRO A 43 -5.84 -4.84 8.77
C PRO A 43 -6.41 -5.45 10.05
N PHE A 44 -6.56 -4.66 11.13
CA PHE A 44 -6.90 -5.15 12.48
C PHE A 44 -8.20 -4.59 13.05
N ASN A 45 -8.79 -3.59 12.41
CA ASN A 45 -9.95 -2.88 12.96
C ASN A 45 -11.06 -2.94 11.93
N GLU A 46 -11.99 -3.85 12.13
CA GLU A 46 -13.03 -4.17 11.14
C GLU A 46 -13.92 -2.98 10.81
N SER A 47 -14.16 -2.12 11.81
CA SER A 47 -14.97 -0.90 11.65
C SER A 47 -14.29 0.15 10.77
N LYS A 48 -12.96 0.13 10.66
CA LYS A 48 -12.18 1.09 9.86
C LYS A 48 -12.03 0.59 8.43
N ARG A 49 -12.98 0.98 7.58
CA ARG A 49 -13.00 0.66 6.16
C ARG A 49 -13.56 1.82 5.34
N ALA A 50 -13.11 1.96 4.11
CA ALA A 50 -13.57 3.01 3.20
C ALA A 50 -13.55 2.54 1.75
N TYR A 51 -14.52 3.01 0.96
CA TYR A 51 -14.45 2.91 -0.49
C TYR A 51 -13.63 4.07 -1.04
N VAL A 52 -12.72 3.77 -1.97
CA VAL A 52 -11.90 4.74 -2.68
C VAL A 52 -12.11 4.56 -4.17
N VAL A 53 -12.23 5.67 -4.91
CA VAL A 53 -12.21 5.68 -6.37
C VAL A 53 -10.97 6.47 -6.79
N PRO A 54 -9.84 5.80 -7.05
CA PRO A 54 -8.59 6.47 -7.36
C PRO A 54 -8.67 7.16 -8.73
N GLN A 55 -8.11 8.35 -8.83
CA GLN A 55 -7.88 9.02 -10.11
C GLN A 55 -6.54 8.65 -10.72
N ARG A 56 -5.57 8.31 -9.88
CA ARG A 56 -4.29 7.73 -10.29
C ARG A 56 -3.93 6.58 -9.35
N VAL A 57 -3.36 5.52 -9.92
CA VAL A 57 -2.82 4.39 -9.15
C VAL A 57 -1.33 4.28 -9.46
N GLU A 58 -0.51 4.24 -8.42
CA GLU A 58 0.94 4.08 -8.54
C GLU A 58 1.38 2.78 -7.87
N ASP A 59 2.12 1.94 -8.60
CA ASP A 59 2.80 0.77 -8.01
C ASP A 59 4.05 1.25 -7.28
N LEU A 60 4.17 0.91 -6.00
CA LEU A 60 5.27 1.35 -5.14
C LEU A 60 6.46 0.40 -5.19
N MET A 61 6.30 -0.81 -5.73
CA MET A 61 7.34 -1.84 -5.72
C MET A 61 7.92 -2.05 -7.12
N LYS A 62 9.15 -1.55 -7.35
CA LYS A 62 9.92 -1.81 -8.57
C LYS A 62 10.93 -2.95 -8.35
N CYS A 63 10.98 -3.91 -9.26
CA CYS A 63 11.99 -4.96 -9.26
C CYS A 63 13.30 -4.44 -9.88
N TYR A 64 14.36 -4.27 -9.08
CA TYR A 64 15.68 -3.85 -9.60
C TYR A 64 16.58 -5.02 -10.00
N TRP A 65 16.42 -6.16 -9.35
CA TRP A 65 17.16 -7.37 -9.66
C TRP A 65 16.26 -8.60 -9.52
N PRO A 66 16.03 -9.35 -10.61
CA PRO A 66 15.14 -10.52 -10.59
C PRO A 66 15.78 -11.79 -10.02
N GLY A 67 17.04 -11.76 -9.57
CA GLY A 67 17.70 -12.88 -8.91
C GLY A 67 18.37 -13.91 -9.82
N SER A 68 18.28 -13.77 -11.16
CA SER A 68 18.98 -14.62 -12.13
C SER A 68 20.09 -13.85 -12.85
N ALA A 69 21.20 -14.50 -13.15
CA ALA A 69 22.32 -13.90 -13.90
C ALA A 69 21.92 -13.58 -15.36
N ASP A 70 20.97 -14.33 -15.90
CA ASP A 70 20.55 -14.25 -17.32
C ASP A 70 19.60 -13.08 -17.60
N LYS A 71 19.15 -12.37 -16.55
CA LYS A 71 18.25 -11.23 -16.68
C LYS A 71 19.00 -9.95 -16.33
N ALA A 72 18.88 -8.96 -17.22
CA ALA A 72 19.43 -7.64 -16.99
C ALA A 72 18.87 -7.04 -15.68
N ARG A 73 19.75 -6.35 -14.95
CA ARG A 73 19.37 -5.54 -13.79
C ARG A 73 18.84 -4.20 -14.27
N GLU A 74 17.91 -3.63 -13.52
CA GLU A 74 17.51 -2.25 -13.74
C GLU A 74 18.64 -1.31 -13.31
N GLU A 75 18.82 -0.23 -14.06
CA GLU A 75 19.76 0.83 -13.68
C GLU A 75 19.28 1.55 -12.42
N LEU A 76 20.23 1.83 -11.52
CA LEU A 76 19.95 2.60 -10.32
C LEU A 76 19.88 4.09 -10.67
N PRO A 77 18.91 4.83 -10.12
CA PRO A 77 18.83 6.27 -10.35
C PRO A 77 20.04 6.99 -9.76
N THR A 78 20.41 8.12 -10.36
CA THR A 78 21.48 8.98 -9.86
C THR A 78 21.07 9.69 -8.56
N LEU A 79 22.04 10.20 -7.81
CA LEU A 79 21.75 10.96 -6.57
C LEU A 79 20.89 12.21 -6.85
N GLU A 80 21.08 12.85 -7.99
CA GLU A 80 20.29 14.01 -8.40
C GLU A 80 18.83 13.63 -8.67
N GLN A 81 18.59 12.54 -9.39
CA GLN A 81 17.26 11.99 -9.63
C GLN A 81 16.56 11.58 -8.33
N ILE A 82 17.29 10.94 -7.40
CA ILE A 82 16.75 10.56 -6.09
C ILE A 82 16.35 11.80 -5.29
N ARG A 83 17.20 12.84 -5.28
CA ARG A 83 16.91 14.10 -4.60
C ARG A 83 15.68 14.79 -5.17
N GLU A 84 15.61 14.92 -6.49
CA GLU A 84 14.47 15.54 -7.19
C GLU A 84 13.17 14.76 -6.90
N HIS A 85 13.23 13.42 -6.97
CA HIS A 85 12.10 12.57 -6.62
C HIS A 85 11.61 12.80 -5.18
N CYS A 86 12.53 12.85 -4.21
CA CYS A 86 12.18 13.10 -2.81
C CYS A 86 11.50 14.46 -2.62
N MET A 87 12.06 15.53 -3.19
CA MET A 87 11.48 16.87 -3.11
C MET A 87 10.07 16.92 -3.72
N LYS A 88 9.90 16.33 -4.90
CA LYS A 88 8.59 16.25 -5.57
C LYS A 88 7.58 15.45 -4.75
N GLN A 89 7.98 14.33 -4.13
CA GLN A 89 7.08 13.56 -3.28
C GLN A 89 6.64 14.36 -2.05
N LEU A 90 7.55 15.08 -1.41
CA LEU A 90 7.24 15.94 -0.26
C LEU A 90 6.27 17.07 -0.62
N GLU A 91 6.44 17.69 -1.78
CA GLU A 91 5.53 18.72 -2.30
C GLU A 91 4.14 18.18 -2.63
N GLN A 92 4.05 16.91 -3.05
CA GLN A 92 2.80 16.23 -3.38
C GLN A 92 2.08 15.64 -2.15
N MET A 93 2.71 15.64 -0.97
CA MET A 93 2.08 15.19 0.26
C MET A 93 1.12 16.24 0.81
N ARG A 94 -0.04 15.77 1.28
CA ARG A 94 -1.01 16.66 1.92
C ARG A 94 -0.41 17.27 3.19
N THR A 95 -0.61 18.56 3.37
CA THR A 95 0.04 19.36 4.42
C THR A 95 -0.25 18.86 5.84
N ASP A 96 -1.40 18.22 6.06
CA ASP A 96 -1.79 17.71 7.37
C ASP A 96 -0.95 16.51 7.84
N HIS A 97 -0.41 15.71 6.90
CA HIS A 97 0.58 14.66 7.15
C HIS A 97 1.97 15.24 7.45
N MET A 98 2.27 16.45 6.95
CA MET A 98 3.59 17.09 7.05
C MET A 98 3.72 18.03 8.27
N ARG A 99 2.69 18.13 9.11
CA ARG A 99 2.70 19.01 10.29
C ARG A 99 3.74 18.55 11.32
N ARG A 100 4.46 19.52 11.90
CA ARG A 100 5.45 19.24 12.98
C ARG A 100 4.80 18.76 14.27
N LEU A 101 3.61 19.28 14.58
CA LEU A 101 2.87 18.93 15.79
C LEU A 101 1.59 18.19 15.39
N ASN A 102 1.37 17.02 15.98
CA ASN A 102 0.20 16.17 15.78
C ASN A 102 -0.15 15.95 14.29
N PRO A 103 0.79 15.42 13.48
CA PRO A 103 0.49 15.10 12.09
C PRO A 103 -0.66 14.10 11.99
N THR A 104 -1.49 14.24 10.96
CA THR A 104 -2.53 13.24 10.69
C THR A 104 -1.85 11.92 10.30
N PRO A 105 -2.18 10.77 10.91
CA PRO A 105 -1.62 9.50 10.49
C PRO A 105 -1.96 9.19 9.03
N TYR A 106 -0.96 8.82 8.23
CA TYR A 106 -1.19 8.38 6.86
C TYR A 106 -1.83 6.99 6.83
N LYS A 107 -2.79 6.80 5.93
CA LYS A 107 -3.59 5.56 5.89
C LYS A 107 -2.85 4.48 5.13
N VAL A 108 -2.68 3.33 5.78
CA VAL A 108 -2.24 2.09 5.16
C VAL A 108 -3.36 1.07 5.31
N SER A 109 -3.78 0.47 4.21
CA SER A 109 -4.90 -0.46 4.13
C SER A 109 -4.53 -1.75 3.42
N VAL A 110 -5.38 -2.75 3.54
CA VAL A 110 -5.30 -4.01 2.79
C VAL A 110 -6.51 -4.15 1.87
N SER A 111 -6.34 -4.90 0.78
CA SER A 111 -7.43 -5.35 -0.07
C SER A 111 -8.41 -6.22 0.71
N ALA A 112 -9.63 -6.36 0.21
CA ALA A 112 -10.64 -7.24 0.82
C ALA A 112 -10.17 -8.70 0.90
N LYS A 113 -9.55 -9.22 -0.17
CA LYS A 113 -9.04 -10.60 -0.20
C LYS A 113 -7.88 -10.80 0.78
N LEU A 114 -6.93 -9.87 0.85
CA LEU A 114 -5.83 -9.95 1.80
C LEU A 114 -6.32 -9.84 3.25
N TYR A 115 -7.31 -8.99 3.51
CA TYR A 115 -7.98 -8.91 4.82
C TYR A 115 -8.58 -10.26 5.23
N GLU A 116 -9.37 -10.88 4.34
CA GLU A 116 -10.01 -12.18 4.59
C GLU A 116 -8.97 -13.27 4.85
N PHE A 117 -7.88 -13.28 4.07
CA PHE A 117 -6.78 -14.22 4.26
C PHE A 117 -6.07 -14.05 5.62
N ILE A 118 -5.82 -12.82 6.05
CA ILE A 118 -5.24 -12.54 7.37
C ILE A 118 -6.14 -13.07 8.49
N HIS A 119 -7.43 -12.78 8.43
CA HIS A 119 -8.38 -13.17 9.48
C HIS A 119 -8.59 -14.69 9.50
N PHE A 120 -8.61 -15.32 8.33
CA PHE A 120 -8.61 -16.78 8.22
C PHE A 120 -7.41 -17.39 8.96
N LEU A 121 -6.20 -16.90 8.72
CA LEU A 121 -5.01 -17.39 9.41
C LEU A 121 -5.08 -17.15 10.92
N TRP A 122 -5.54 -15.98 11.38
CA TRP A 122 -5.67 -15.74 12.82
C TRP A 122 -6.65 -16.67 13.50
N LEU A 123 -7.79 -16.94 12.88
CA LEU A 123 -8.78 -17.87 13.44
C LEU A 123 -8.24 -19.30 13.51
N ASN A 124 -7.45 -19.72 12.52
CA ASN A 124 -6.86 -21.07 12.51
C ASN A 124 -5.74 -21.25 13.53
N GLU A 125 -4.96 -20.20 13.79
CA GLU A 125 -3.84 -20.24 14.73
C GLU A 125 -4.26 -19.89 16.17
N ALA A 126 -5.49 -19.40 16.37
CA ALA A 126 -6.01 -19.09 17.69
C ALA A 126 -6.19 -20.38 18.50
N PRO A 127 -5.63 -20.50 19.71
CA PRO A 127 -5.81 -21.68 20.53
C PRO A 127 -7.30 -21.87 20.85
N VAL A 128 -7.80 -23.07 20.60
CA VAL A 128 -9.15 -23.45 21.01
C VAL A 128 -9.13 -23.73 22.49
N GLY A 129 -9.79 -22.88 23.27
CA GLY A 129 -10.01 -23.15 24.69
C GLY A 129 -11.05 -24.26 24.85
N GLU A 130 -10.70 -25.32 25.57
CA GLU A 130 -11.68 -26.24 26.14
C GLU A 130 -12.28 -25.58 27.40
N LEU A 131 -13.62 -25.56 27.50
CA LEU A 131 -14.35 -25.06 28.67
C LEU A 131 -14.63 -26.18 29.66
#